data_AF-A0A1I6PQE9-F1
#
_entry.id   AF-A0A1I6PQE9-F1
#
_cell.length_a   1.000
_cell.length_b   1.000
_cell.length_c   1.000
_cell.angle_alpha   90.00
_cell.angle_beta   90.00
_cell.angle_gamma   90.00
#
_symmetry.space_group_name_H-M   'P 1'
#
loop_
_entity.id
_entity.type
_entity.pdbx_description
1 polymer ?
#
loop_
_entity_poly.entity_id
_entity_poly.type
_entity_poly.pdbx_seq_one_letter_code
_entity_poly.pdbx_strand_id
1 'polypeptide(L)'
;MRTHTLDSDTTVAIFDATAAKSLFDDLGKKTTLQRQFLTRLQNALESQTPHTYVEKPFRGVDNVDQFRAGDIMRGYCVFADEPPAYNIFYFLQITDHEYDAYPVAKYDRKAGAIIETLQSLSSEVAVEQYLEEHDALRVDDVERLRSKL
;
A
#
# COMPACT_ATOMS: atom_id res chain seq x y z
N MET A 1 23.97 -12.10 3.81
CA MET A 1 22.95 -12.43 4.83
C MET A 1 22.92 -11.28 5.82
N ARG A 2 22.06 -10.28 5.59
CA ARG A 2 21.95 -9.12 6.48
C ARG A 2 21.02 -9.51 7.62
N THR A 3 21.49 -9.37 8.85
CA THR A 3 20.72 -9.55 10.06
C THR A 3 19.79 -8.34 10.20
N HIS A 4 18.61 -8.39 9.59
CA HIS A 4 17.55 -7.44 9.93
C HIS A 4 17.12 -7.76 11.36
N THR A 5 17.32 -6.79 12.25
CA THR A 5 16.70 -6.82 13.57
C THR A 5 15.21 -6.69 13.31
N LEU A 6 14.46 -7.77 13.55
CA LEU A 6 13.04 -7.97 13.21
C LEU A 6 12.05 -6.98 13.87
N ASP A 7 12.50 -5.82 14.37
CA ASP A 7 11.72 -4.93 15.24
C ASP A 7 11.82 -3.41 14.92
N SER A 8 12.49 -2.97 13.84
CA SER A 8 12.74 -1.52 13.61
C SER A 8 12.24 -0.92 12.29
N ASP A 9 11.86 -1.72 11.30
CA ASP A 9 11.58 -1.18 9.97
C ASP A 9 10.24 -0.45 9.95
N THR A 10 10.26 0.83 9.57
CA THR A 10 9.07 1.70 9.60
C THR A 10 8.15 1.35 8.44
N THR A 11 6.88 1.10 8.72
CA THR A 11 5.91 0.81 7.66
C THR A 11 5.20 2.09 7.22
N VAL A 12 5.16 2.32 5.90
CA VAL A 12 4.54 3.50 5.28
C VAL A 12 3.64 3.12 4.12
N ALA A 13 2.74 4.02 3.72
CA ALA A 13 1.88 3.84 2.57
C ALA A 13 2.08 4.96 1.54
N ILE A 14 2.08 4.61 0.26
CA ILE A 14 2.01 5.57 -0.84
C ILE A 14 0.70 5.32 -1.58
N PHE A 15 -0.05 6.38 -1.84
CA PHE A 15 -1.20 6.33 -2.74
C PHE A 15 -0.80 6.93 -4.08
N ASP A 16 -0.74 6.10 -5.12
CA ASP A 16 -0.68 6.61 -6.48
C ASP A 16 -1.91 7.50 -6.74
N ALA A 17 -1.81 8.41 -7.72
CA ALA A 17 -2.89 9.35 -8.05
C ALA A 17 -4.23 8.63 -8.29
N THR A 18 -4.18 7.44 -8.90
CA THR A 18 -5.35 6.59 -9.13
C THR A 18 -5.94 6.07 -7.82
N ALA A 19 -5.11 5.57 -6.90
CA ALA A 19 -5.54 5.10 -5.59
C ALA A 19 -6.15 6.23 -4.77
N ALA A 20 -5.48 7.39 -4.69
CA ALA A 20 -5.96 8.56 -3.98
C ALA A 20 -7.32 9.03 -4.49
N LYS A 21 -7.46 9.20 -5.82
CA LYS A 21 -8.73 9.55 -6.46
C LYS A 21 -9.82 8.53 -6.13
N SER A 22 -9.53 7.24 -6.26
CA SER A 22 -10.52 6.20 -6.03
C SER A 22 -11.01 6.16 -4.58
N LEU A 23 -10.10 6.35 -3.62
CA LEU A 23 -10.46 6.37 -2.21
C LEU A 23 -11.21 7.64 -1.84
N PHE A 24 -10.75 8.81 -2.24
CA PHE A 24 -11.28 10.09 -1.71
C PHE A 24 -12.38 10.72 -2.58
N ASP A 25 -12.33 10.54 -3.90
CA ASP A 25 -13.30 11.13 -4.82
C ASP A 25 -14.39 10.11 -5.18
N ASP A 26 -14.02 8.97 -5.78
CA ASP A 26 -14.99 8.00 -6.30
C ASP A 26 -15.82 7.38 -5.17
N LEU A 27 -15.18 7.13 -4.02
CA LEU A 27 -15.82 6.66 -2.79
C LEU A 27 -16.18 7.80 -1.81
N GLY A 28 -16.11 9.07 -2.23
CA GLY A 28 -16.28 10.23 -1.35
C GLY A 28 -17.63 10.32 -0.61
N LYS A 29 -18.67 9.64 -1.12
CA LYS A 29 -19.98 9.53 -0.44
C LYS A 29 -20.08 8.33 0.51
N LYS A 30 -19.07 7.47 0.55
CA LYS A 30 -19.02 6.21 1.31
C LYS A 30 -18.02 6.32 2.46
N THR A 31 -18.17 7.35 3.30
CA THR A 31 -17.24 7.66 4.41
C THR A 31 -17.03 6.50 5.38
N THR A 32 -18.04 5.65 5.59
CA THR A 32 -17.89 4.44 6.39
C THR A 32 -16.88 3.45 5.79
N LEU A 33 -16.90 3.26 4.47
CA LEU A 33 -15.96 2.37 3.78
C LEU A 33 -14.56 2.98 3.69
N GLN A 34 -14.48 4.29 3.45
CA GLN A 34 -13.20 5.01 3.50
C GLN A 34 -12.56 4.87 4.90
N ARG A 35 -13.36 5.08 5.97
CA ARG A 35 -12.91 4.92 7.35
C ARG A 35 -12.49 3.48 7.64
N GLN A 36 -13.24 2.49 7.14
CA GLN A 36 -12.87 1.08 7.28
C GLN A 36 -11.52 0.76 6.63
N PHE A 37 -11.30 1.26 5.41
CA PHE A 37 -10.02 1.10 4.70
C PHE A 37 -8.87 1.75 5.47
N LEU A 38 -9.02 3.02 5.87
CA LEU A 38 -7.99 3.75 6.60
C LEU A 38 -7.70 3.14 7.98
N THR A 39 -8.72 2.64 8.70
CA THR A 39 -8.50 1.92 9.96
C THR A 39 -7.70 0.63 9.74
N ARG A 40 -8.03 -0.14 8.69
CA ARG A 40 -7.25 -1.35 8.40
C ARG A 40 -5.82 -1.00 7.99
N LEU A 41 -5.64 0.06 7.21
CA LEU A 41 -4.31 0.56 6.83
C LEU A 41 -3.50 0.98 8.04
N GLN A 42 -4.08 1.76 8.97
CA GLN A 42 -3.41 2.13 10.21
C GLN A 42 -2.89 0.89 10.96
N ASN A 43 -3.75 -0.12 11.14
CA ASN A 43 -3.34 -1.37 11.80
C ASN A 43 -2.19 -2.08 11.07
N ALA A 44 -2.12 -1.96 9.74
CA ALA A 44 -1.03 -2.51 8.95
C ALA A 44 0.27 -1.73 9.16
N LEU A 45 0.20 -0.40 9.20
CA LEU A 45 1.35 0.48 9.43
C LEU A 45 1.93 0.32 10.85
N GLU A 46 1.10 0.01 11.83
CA GLU A 46 1.51 -0.26 13.21
C GLU A 46 1.94 -1.71 13.45
N SER A 47 1.77 -2.59 12.47
CA SER A 47 2.04 -4.02 12.65
C SER A 47 3.53 -4.34 12.58
N GLN A 48 3.98 -5.25 13.43
CA GLN A 48 5.29 -5.91 13.29
C GLN A 48 5.34 -6.91 12.13
N THR A 49 4.19 -7.27 11.54
CA THR A 49 4.09 -8.25 10.44
C THR A 49 3.24 -7.70 9.28
N PRO A 50 3.63 -6.56 8.69
CA PRO A 50 2.81 -5.86 7.69
C PRO A 50 2.52 -6.71 6.45
N HIS A 51 3.43 -7.60 6.04
CA HIS A 51 3.24 -8.50 4.89
C HIS A 51 1.97 -9.39 5.02
N THR A 52 1.50 -9.67 6.24
CA THR A 52 0.29 -10.48 6.49
C THR A 52 -1.01 -9.78 6.07
N TYR A 53 -0.95 -8.48 5.77
CA TYR A 53 -2.09 -7.68 5.34
C TYR A 53 -2.35 -7.75 3.84
N VAL A 54 -1.45 -8.38 3.09
CA VAL A 54 -1.56 -8.55 1.64
C VAL A 54 -1.57 -10.02 1.26
N GLU A 55 -2.29 -10.32 0.18
CA GLU A 55 -2.33 -11.65 -0.43
C GLU A 55 -2.26 -11.54 -1.95
N LYS A 56 -1.86 -12.63 -2.62
CA LYS A 56 -1.90 -12.68 -4.09
C LYS A 56 -3.36 -12.77 -4.55
N PRO A 57 -3.86 -11.81 -5.33
CA PRO A 57 -5.27 -11.80 -5.73
C PRO A 57 -5.60 -12.93 -6.71
N PHE A 58 -4.68 -13.22 -7.66
CA PHE A 58 -4.92 -14.17 -8.73
C PHE A 58 -3.64 -14.89 -9.15
N ARG A 59 -3.77 -16.14 -9.62
CA ARG A 59 -2.69 -16.85 -10.29
C ARG A 59 -2.43 -16.22 -11.66
N GLY A 60 -1.16 -15.92 -11.96
CA GLY A 60 -0.74 -15.30 -13.24
C GLY A 60 -0.79 -13.76 -13.25
N VAL A 61 -1.10 -13.15 -12.10
CA VAL A 61 -0.78 -11.75 -11.81
C VAL A 61 0.37 -11.79 -10.81
N ASP A 62 1.56 -11.42 -11.27
CA ASP A 62 2.79 -11.76 -10.55
C ASP A 62 3.19 -10.66 -9.57
N ASN A 63 3.02 -9.39 -9.96
CA ASN A 63 3.58 -8.24 -9.25
C ASN A 63 2.57 -7.49 -8.37
N VAL A 64 1.27 -7.71 -8.59
CA VAL A 64 0.22 -7.05 -7.80
C VAL A 64 -0.20 -7.93 -6.62
N ASP A 65 -0.28 -7.31 -5.47
CA ASP A 65 -0.88 -7.86 -4.26
C ASP A 65 -2.24 -7.19 -3.98
N GLN A 66 -3.00 -7.82 -3.09
CA GLN A 66 -4.30 -7.33 -2.63
C GLN A 66 -4.30 -7.15 -1.13
N PHE A 67 -4.58 -5.92 -0.71
CA PHE A 67 -4.87 -5.52 0.65
C PHE A 67 -6.38 -5.57 0.91
N ARG A 68 -6.80 -6.31 1.93
CA ARG A 68 -8.23 -6.43 2.27
C ARG A 68 -8.59 -5.62 3.50
N ALA A 69 -9.61 -4.78 3.37
CA ALA A 69 -10.17 -4.01 4.47
C ALA A 69 -11.65 -4.37 4.69
N GLY A 70 -11.88 -5.27 5.64
CA GLY A 70 -13.20 -5.86 5.86
C GLY A 70 -13.69 -6.66 4.65
N ASP A 71 -15.01 -6.73 4.49
CA ASP A 71 -15.59 -7.70 3.56
C ASP A 71 -15.48 -7.27 2.10
N ILE A 72 -15.62 -5.97 1.82
CA ILE A 72 -15.78 -5.46 0.45
C ILE A 72 -14.62 -4.60 -0.04
N MET A 73 -13.93 -3.87 0.84
CA MET A 73 -12.86 -2.97 0.38
C MET A 73 -11.61 -3.77 0.00
N ARG A 74 -11.03 -3.39 -1.14
CA ARG A 74 -9.79 -3.93 -1.70
C ARG A 74 -8.86 -2.78 -2.07
N GLY A 75 -7.59 -2.92 -1.71
CA GLY A 75 -6.50 -2.11 -2.24
C GLY A 75 -5.60 -2.98 -3.10
N TYR A 76 -5.46 -2.69 -4.38
CA TYR A 76 -4.48 -3.35 -5.23
C TYR A 76 -3.16 -2.59 -5.10
N CYS A 77 -2.11 -3.29 -4.70
CA CYS A 77 -0.87 -2.65 -4.28
C CYS A 77 0.36 -3.48 -4.66
N VAL A 78 1.52 -2.88 -4.43
CA VAL A 78 2.79 -3.57 -4.22
C VAL A 78 3.11 -3.49 -2.73
N PHE A 79 3.53 -4.59 -2.13
CA PHE A 79 4.19 -4.57 -0.84
C PHE A 79 5.68 -4.86 -1.04
N ALA A 80 6.56 -4.00 -0.52
CA ALA A 80 8.00 -4.15 -0.59
C ALA A 80 8.62 -4.05 0.81
N ASP A 81 9.41 -5.04 1.19
CA ASP A 81 10.15 -5.11 2.45
C ASP A 81 11.68 -5.16 2.24
N GLU A 82 12.14 -5.05 1.00
CA GLU A 82 13.55 -4.94 0.66
C GLU A 82 14.18 -3.55 0.88
N PRO A 83 13.44 -2.41 0.78
CA PRO A 83 14.00 -1.09 1.04
C PRO A 83 14.63 -0.97 2.45
N PRO A 84 15.85 -0.42 2.58
CA PRO A 84 16.50 -0.29 3.89
C PRO A 84 15.65 0.47 4.90
N ALA A 85 15.44 -0.11 6.09
CA ALA A 85 14.71 0.46 7.22
C ALA A 85 13.20 0.71 7.02
N TYR A 86 12.62 0.29 5.90
CA TYR A 86 11.23 0.60 5.57
C TYR A 86 10.48 -0.59 4.95
N ASN A 87 9.23 -0.77 5.37
CA ASN A 87 8.23 -1.56 4.66
C ASN A 87 7.29 -0.59 3.93
N ILE A 88 7.00 -0.85 2.65
CA ILE A 88 6.23 0.10 1.82
C ILE A 88 5.02 -0.59 1.21
N PHE A 89 3.83 -0.08 1.53
CA PHE A 89 2.62 -0.35 0.77
C PHE A 89 2.44 0.70 -0.33
N TYR A 90 2.58 0.33 -1.59
CA TYR A 90 2.31 1.22 -2.72
C TYR A 90 0.96 0.88 -3.36
N PHE A 91 -0.07 1.67 -3.10
CA PHE A 91 -1.42 1.43 -3.61
C PHE A 91 -1.60 1.99 -5.02
N LEU A 92 -2.06 1.14 -5.94
CA LEU A 92 -2.36 1.45 -7.33
C LEU A 92 -3.84 1.79 -7.54
N GLN A 93 -4.72 1.16 -6.76
CA GLN A 93 -6.17 1.37 -6.82
C GLN A 93 -6.81 0.94 -5.50
N ILE A 94 -7.83 1.68 -5.06
CA ILE A 94 -8.67 1.28 -3.93
C ILE A 94 -10.13 1.21 -4.42
N THR A 95 -10.88 0.21 -3.98
CA THR A 95 -12.25 -0.04 -4.48
C THR A 95 -13.07 -0.83 -3.47
N ASP A 96 -14.39 -0.71 -3.55
CA ASP A 96 -15.36 -1.47 -2.74
C ASP A 96 -16.00 -2.64 -3.51
N HIS A 97 -15.50 -2.96 -4.70
CA HIS A 97 -15.90 -4.14 -5.46
C HIS A 97 -14.70 -5.04 -5.76
N GLU A 98 -14.98 -6.33 -5.92
CA GLU A 98 -13.97 -7.30 -6.34
C GLU A 98 -13.78 -7.22 -7.85
N TYR A 99 -12.56 -6.90 -8.29
CA TYR A 99 -12.20 -7.13 -9.70
C TYR A 99 -11.89 -8.60 -9.92
N ASP A 100 -12.21 -9.11 -11.10
CA ASP A 100 -11.66 -10.34 -11.63
C ASP A 100 -10.20 -10.16 -12.10
N ALA A 101 -9.56 -11.22 -12.58
CA ALA A 101 -8.13 -11.19 -12.92
C ALA A 101 -7.77 -10.16 -14.01
N TYR A 102 -8.67 -9.90 -14.96
CA TYR A 102 -8.38 -9.08 -16.13
C TYR A 102 -8.17 -7.58 -15.81
N PRO A 103 -9.05 -6.89 -15.06
CA PRO A 103 -8.81 -5.53 -14.60
C PRO A 103 -7.61 -5.39 -13.66
N VAL A 104 -7.22 -6.44 -12.93
CA VAL A 104 -6.03 -6.39 -12.06
C VAL A 104 -4.75 -6.54 -12.86
N ALA A 105 -4.72 -7.41 -13.87
CA ALA A 105 -3.56 -7.63 -14.73
C ALA A 105 -3.07 -6.36 -15.43
N LYS A 106 -3.94 -5.36 -15.67
CA LYS A 106 -3.54 -4.07 -16.25
C LYS A 106 -2.53 -3.31 -15.37
N TYR A 107 -2.55 -3.56 -14.05
CA TYR A 107 -1.64 -2.95 -13.10
C TYR A 107 -0.31 -3.69 -12.99
N ASP A 108 -0.22 -4.93 -13.49
CA ASP A 108 0.91 -5.82 -13.26
C ASP A 108 2.23 -5.27 -13.79
N ARG A 109 2.21 -4.70 -15.00
CA ARG A 109 3.38 -4.02 -15.57
C ARG A 109 3.83 -2.82 -14.75
N LYS A 110 2.88 -2.02 -14.24
CA LYS A 110 3.19 -0.83 -13.41
C LYS A 110 3.75 -1.27 -12.06
N ALA A 111 3.15 -2.31 -11.46
CA ALA A 111 3.61 -2.91 -10.22
C ALA A 111 5.06 -3.44 -10.36
N GLY A 112 5.38 -4.15 -11.44
CA GLY A 112 6.75 -4.60 -11.71
C GLY A 112 7.76 -3.44 -11.77
N ALA A 113 7.43 -2.35 -12.46
CA ALA A 113 8.31 -1.17 -12.51
C ALA A 113 8.49 -0.49 -11.14
N ILE A 114 7.45 -0.49 -10.30
CA ILE A 114 7.55 0.01 -8.92
C ILE A 114 8.46 -0.89 -8.09
N ILE A 115 8.30 -2.21 -8.19
CA ILE A 115 9.17 -3.18 -7.50
C ILE A 115 10.64 -2.95 -7.90
N GLU A 116 10.93 -2.89 -9.20
CA GLU A 116 12.29 -2.62 -9.71
C GLU A 116 12.86 -1.30 -9.15
N THR A 117 12.01 -0.26 -9.07
CA THR A 117 12.41 1.04 -8.51
C THR A 117 12.74 0.92 -7.03
N LEU A 118 11.85 0.33 -6.22
CA LEU A 118 12.03 0.16 -4.78
C LEU A 118 13.25 -0.71 -4.45
N GLN A 119 13.48 -1.78 -5.21
CA GLN A 119 14.63 -2.66 -5.08
C GLN A 119 15.96 -1.98 -5.45
N SER A 120 15.92 -0.92 -6.27
CA SER A 120 17.11 -0.15 -6.62
C SER A 120 17.55 0.83 -5.52
N LEU A 121 16.70 1.09 -4.51
CA LEU A 121 16.98 1.99 -3.40
C LEU A 121 17.95 1.34 -2.40
N SER A 122 19.25 1.63 -2.55
CA SER A 122 20.29 0.93 -1.80
C SER A 122 20.65 1.52 -0.43
N SER A 123 20.06 2.65 -0.04
CA SER A 123 20.34 3.34 1.23
C SER A 123 19.09 3.96 1.83
N GLU A 124 19.08 4.10 3.16
CA GLU A 124 17.98 4.75 3.91
C GLU A 124 17.70 6.17 3.39
N VAL A 125 18.73 6.97 3.13
CA VAL A 125 18.60 8.32 2.55
C VAL A 125 17.87 8.31 1.20
N ALA A 126 18.18 7.35 0.33
CA ALA A 126 17.50 7.23 -0.97
C ALA A 126 16.03 6.82 -0.80
N VAL A 127 15.74 5.97 0.19
CA VAL A 127 14.36 5.61 0.54
C VAL A 127 13.61 6.82 1.07
N GLU A 128 14.18 7.57 2.02
CA GLU A 128 13.51 8.76 2.57
C GLU A 128 13.22 9.81 1.49
N GLN A 129 14.17 10.06 0.59
CA GLN A 129 13.92 10.96 -0.55
C GLN A 129 12.79 10.45 -1.43
N TYR A 130 12.78 9.16 -1.77
CA TYR A 130 11.70 8.56 -2.55
C TYR A 130 10.34 8.69 -1.84
N LEU A 131 10.30 8.44 -0.52
CA LEU A 131 9.09 8.57 0.28
C LEU A 131 8.57 10.01 0.33
N GLU A 132 9.45 11.01 0.40
CA GLU A 132 9.10 12.43 0.36
C GLU A 132 8.56 12.83 -1.02
N GLU A 133 9.22 12.44 -2.11
CA GLU A 133 8.79 12.71 -3.48
C GLU A 133 7.41 12.11 -3.82
N HIS A 134 7.00 11.07 -3.08
CA HIS A 134 5.76 10.34 -3.26
C HIS A 134 4.71 10.60 -2.16
N ASP A 135 4.88 11.63 -1.33
CA ASP A 135 3.95 12.01 -0.26
C ASP A 135 3.57 10.81 0.64
N ALA A 136 4.56 10.00 1.03
CA ALA A 136 4.32 8.78 1.79
C ALA A 136 3.65 9.07 3.15
N LEU A 137 2.57 8.33 3.41
CA LEU A 137 1.75 8.41 4.60
C LEU A 137 2.32 7.51 5.70
N ARG A 138 2.53 8.11 6.87
CA ARG A 138 2.80 7.41 8.13
C ARG A 138 1.50 7.20 8.91
N VAL A 139 1.60 6.50 10.04
CA VAL A 139 0.47 6.23 10.96
C VAL A 139 -0.32 7.51 11.28
N ASP A 140 0.37 8.58 11.68
CA ASP A 140 -0.25 9.86 12.04
C ASP A 140 -0.96 10.53 10.85
N ASP A 141 -0.45 10.36 9.63
CA ASP A 141 -1.10 10.87 8.42
C ASP A 141 -2.43 10.15 8.17
N VAL A 142 -2.44 8.83 8.30
CA VAL A 142 -3.65 8.00 8.16
C VAL A 142 -4.67 8.35 9.24
N GLU A 143 -4.23 8.58 10.48
CA GLU A 143 -5.10 9.05 11.55
C GLU A 143 -5.74 10.40 11.23
N ARG A 144 -4.93 11.38 10.78
CA ARG A 144 -5.41 12.70 10.36
C ARG A 144 -6.39 12.65 9.19
N LEU A 145 -6.19 11.74 8.24
CA LEU A 145 -7.13 11.53 7.14
C LEU A 145 -8.46 10.96 7.66
N ARG A 146 -8.40 9.98 8.55
CA ARG A 146 -9.58 9.33 9.12
C ARG A 146 -10.42 10.29 9.97
N SER A 147 -9.80 11.20 10.72
CA SER A 147 -10.52 12.16 11.56
C SER A 147 -11.33 13.20 10.76
N LYS A 148 -11.12 13.30 9.45
CA LYS A 148 -11.83 14.21 8.54
C LYS A 148 -13.05 13.58 7.85
N LEU A 149 -13.21 12.25 7.95
CA LEU A 149 -14.32 11.48 7.39
C LEU A 149 -15.46 11.34 8.40
#